data_AF-A0A9W8HBN5-F1
#
_entry.id   AF-A0A9W8HBN5-F1
#
_cell.length_a   1.000
_cell.length_b   1.000
_cell.length_c   1.000
_cell.angle_alpha   90.00
_cell.angle_beta   90.00
_cell.angle_gamma   90.00
#
_symmetry.space_group_name_H-M   'P 1'
#
loop_
_entity.id
_entity.type
_entity.pdbx_description
1 polymer ?
#
loop_
_entity_poly.entity_id
_entity_poly.type
_entity_poly.pdbx_seq_one_letter_code
_entity_poly.pdbx_strand_id
1 'polypeptide(L)'
;MAVERRVVAVPSHLQGARLQRLRLPHPRAGALCSFYADAASETVLEVVRVDAGGQRSWLGDGWVEGSGAALLLTPVDPLFLFLRLLTDACQGSGDSEWRFVDIGSIGLEAGEGQDPESVRALLGLPNARRRALATLCETREVADTVVARVDRQRTVAWLCRKCSGDRLPEPLRAQLEEGLARTNEMALLVAEYLSPFWSALVADTLGLAAVRDAPSRPAQAPVYDAPDTYLPGGGIAAPKVEAKPKAKAPSAKERQLAEAAKKSKPITSFFAKRT
;
A
#
# COMPACT_ATOMS: atom_id res chain seq x y z
N MET A 1 2.16 -22.83 14.75
CA MET A 1 2.16 -21.45 14.22
C MET A 1 0.71 -21.02 14.06
N ALA A 2 0.31 -19.88 14.62
CA ALA A 2 -1.05 -19.37 14.43
C ALA A 2 -1.20 -18.94 12.97
N VAL A 3 -2.22 -19.45 12.28
CA VAL A 3 -2.56 -19.01 10.92
C VAL A 3 -3.25 -17.66 11.07
N GLU A 4 -2.54 -16.60 10.73
CA GLU A 4 -3.11 -15.26 10.64
C GLU A 4 -4.04 -15.22 9.42
N ARG A 5 -5.31 -14.86 9.63
CA ARG A 5 -6.29 -14.71 8.54
C ARG A 5 -6.43 -13.25 8.20
N ARG A 6 -6.59 -12.94 6.92
CA ARG A 6 -6.80 -11.58 6.43
C ARG A 6 -7.98 -11.57 5.48
N VAL A 7 -8.82 -10.54 5.60
CA VAL A 7 -9.89 -10.28 4.63
C VAL A 7 -9.31 -9.39 3.54
N VAL A 8 -9.31 -9.90 2.31
CA VAL A 8 -8.73 -9.20 1.16
C VAL A 8 -9.79 -9.05 0.08
N ALA A 9 -10.00 -7.82 -0.41
CA ALA A 9 -10.78 -7.57 -1.61
C ALA A 9 -9.84 -7.39 -2.80
N VAL A 10 -10.11 -8.12 -3.87
CA VAL A 10 -9.31 -8.14 -5.11
C VAL A 10 -10.25 -7.90 -6.30
N PRO A 11 -9.82 -7.16 -7.35
CA PRO A 11 -10.63 -7.01 -8.56
C PRO A 11 -11.07 -8.36 -9.11
N SER A 12 -12.34 -8.47 -9.53
CA SER A 12 -12.95 -9.74 -9.95
C SER A 12 -12.19 -10.43 -11.09
N HIS A 13 -11.67 -9.66 -12.04
CA HIS A 13 -10.88 -10.17 -13.17
C HIS A 13 -9.51 -10.73 -12.77
N LEU A 14 -9.05 -10.48 -11.53
CA LEU A 14 -7.81 -11.04 -10.96
C LEU A 14 -8.09 -12.16 -9.96
N GLN A 15 -9.35 -12.58 -9.79
CA GLN A 15 -9.67 -13.80 -9.07
C GLN A 15 -9.06 -14.99 -9.81
N GLY A 16 -8.20 -15.75 -9.16
CA GLY A 16 -7.45 -16.84 -9.80
C GLY A 16 -6.05 -16.48 -10.23
N ALA A 17 -5.73 -15.18 -10.32
CA ALA A 17 -4.44 -14.73 -10.82
C ALA A 17 -3.31 -15.09 -9.84
N ARG A 18 -2.16 -15.47 -10.39
CA ARG A 18 -0.94 -15.68 -9.60
C ARG A 18 -0.25 -14.34 -9.40
N LEU A 19 -0.65 -13.63 -8.35
CA LEU A 19 -0.06 -12.35 -8.00
C LEU A 19 1.33 -12.54 -7.37
N GLN A 20 2.33 -11.90 -7.97
CA GLN A 20 3.67 -11.77 -7.40
C GLN A 20 3.72 -10.56 -6.48
N ARG A 21 4.12 -10.77 -5.22
CA ARG A 21 4.38 -9.65 -4.31
C ARG A 21 5.65 -8.92 -4.71
N LEU A 22 5.59 -7.59 -4.73
CA LEU A 22 6.71 -6.69 -4.97
C LEU A 22 6.91 -5.77 -3.75
N ARG A 23 8.14 -5.66 -3.25
CA ARG A 23 8.52 -4.68 -2.24
C ARG A 23 9.21 -3.49 -2.91
N LEU A 24 8.49 -2.40 -3.08
CA LEU A 24 8.96 -1.24 -3.82
C LEU A 24 8.86 0.03 -2.96
N PRO A 25 9.69 1.06 -3.22
CA PRO A 25 9.57 2.34 -2.52
C PRO A 25 8.23 3.01 -2.85
N HIS A 26 7.55 3.51 -1.82
CA HIS A 26 6.36 4.31 -1.99
C HIS A 26 6.68 5.56 -2.84
N PRO A 27 5.90 5.87 -3.91
CA PRO A 27 6.23 6.96 -4.83
C PRO A 27 6.48 8.33 -4.17
N ARG A 28 5.71 8.66 -3.12
CA ARG A 28 5.88 9.87 -2.30
C ARG A 28 6.95 9.75 -1.22
N ALA A 29 6.82 8.77 -0.33
CA ALA A 29 7.61 8.69 0.91
C ALA A 29 8.96 7.96 0.78
N GLY A 30 9.17 7.19 -0.30
CA GLY A 30 10.38 6.38 -0.49
C GLY A 30 10.47 5.13 0.40
N ALA A 31 9.69 5.05 1.48
CA ALA A 31 9.64 3.87 2.35
C ALA A 31 9.16 2.61 1.61
N LEU A 32 9.72 1.45 1.94
CA LEU A 32 9.33 0.18 1.32
C LEU A 32 7.88 -0.20 1.66
N CYS A 33 7.08 -0.41 0.62
CA CYS A 33 5.69 -0.86 0.69
C CYS A 33 5.48 -2.13 -0.13
N SER A 34 4.42 -2.88 0.21
CA SER A 34 4.01 -4.06 -0.54
C SER A 34 3.09 -3.64 -1.70
N PHE A 35 3.43 -4.10 -2.89
CA PHE A 35 2.61 -4.08 -4.09
C PHE A 35 2.42 -5.52 -4.57
N TYR A 36 1.48 -5.74 -5.48
CA TYR A 36 1.32 -7.00 -6.17
C TYR A 36 1.31 -6.75 -7.68
N ALA A 37 1.92 -7.64 -8.44
CA ALA A 37 1.89 -7.60 -9.89
C ALA A 37 1.33 -8.91 -10.44
N ASP A 38 0.48 -8.80 -11.44
CA ASP A 38 0.16 -9.91 -12.32
C ASP A 38 1.01 -9.79 -13.59
N ALA A 39 1.91 -10.74 -13.80
CA ALA A 39 2.78 -10.75 -14.97
C ALA A 39 2.00 -10.98 -16.28
N ALA A 40 0.82 -11.62 -16.22
CA ALA A 40 0.04 -11.92 -17.42
C ALA A 40 -0.71 -10.69 -17.94
N SER A 41 -1.40 -9.95 -17.07
CA SER A 41 -2.07 -8.71 -17.44
C SER A 41 -1.18 -7.45 -17.36
N GLU A 42 0.02 -7.58 -16.81
CA GLU A 42 0.90 -6.46 -16.43
C GLU A 42 0.24 -5.42 -15.52
N THR A 43 -0.74 -5.86 -14.71
CA THR A 43 -1.42 -5.01 -13.74
C THR A 43 -0.60 -4.95 -12.46
N VAL A 44 -0.37 -3.73 -11.96
CA VAL A 44 0.23 -3.51 -10.63
C VAL A 44 -0.87 -3.04 -9.68
N LEU A 45 -0.90 -3.63 -8.50
CA LEU A 45 -1.85 -3.40 -7.42
C LEU A 45 -1.10 -2.85 -6.22
N GLU A 46 -1.59 -1.79 -5.62
CA GLU A 46 -1.18 -1.36 -4.29
C GLU A 46 -2.04 -2.05 -3.22
N VAL A 47 -1.53 -2.12 -1.99
CA VAL A 47 -2.25 -2.67 -0.83
C VAL A 47 -2.70 -1.53 0.05
N VAL A 48 -4.02 -1.31 0.13
CA VAL A 48 -4.61 -0.33 1.04
C VAL A 48 -5.22 -1.04 2.22
N ARG A 49 -4.77 -0.72 3.43
CA ARG A 49 -5.40 -1.21 4.65
C ARG A 49 -6.53 -0.28 5.05
N VAL A 50 -7.74 -0.81 5.08
CA VAL A 50 -8.92 -0.12 5.60
C VAL A 50 -9.17 -0.58 7.02
N ASP A 51 -9.00 0.35 7.95
CA ASP A 51 -9.28 0.16 9.37
C ASP A 51 -10.28 1.24 9.80
N ALA A 52 -11.52 0.83 10.07
CA ALA A 52 -12.58 1.73 10.47
C ALA A 52 -12.45 2.18 11.94
N GLY A 53 -11.44 1.69 12.67
CA GLY A 53 -11.25 1.92 14.09
C GLY A 53 -12.31 1.26 14.98
N GLY A 54 -12.06 1.31 16.29
CA GLY A 54 -12.94 0.74 17.31
C GLY A 54 -12.85 -0.78 17.43
N GLN A 55 -13.79 -1.37 18.17
CA GLN A 55 -13.87 -2.82 18.37
C GLN A 55 -14.65 -3.45 17.22
N ARG A 56 -13.93 -3.90 16.20
CA ARG A 56 -14.49 -4.58 15.02
C ARG A 56 -13.82 -5.93 14.85
N SER A 57 -14.54 -6.90 14.29
CA SER A 57 -14.00 -8.22 13.96
C SER A 57 -14.72 -8.77 12.75
N TRP A 58 -14.02 -9.56 11.95
CA TRP A 58 -14.63 -10.34 10.88
C TRP A 58 -15.04 -11.70 11.41
N LEU A 59 -16.22 -12.15 11.02
CA LEU A 59 -16.71 -13.49 11.32
C LEU A 59 -16.87 -14.25 10.02
N GLY A 60 -16.36 -15.48 9.97
CA GLY A 60 -16.61 -16.42 8.89
C GLY A 60 -16.86 -17.82 9.44
N ASP A 61 -16.98 -18.80 8.55
CA ASP A 61 -17.36 -20.17 8.91
C ASP A 61 -16.29 -20.83 9.80
N GLY A 62 -16.53 -20.81 11.12
CA GLY A 62 -15.65 -21.41 12.12
C GLY A 62 -14.40 -20.58 12.45
N TRP A 63 -14.36 -19.30 12.08
CA TRP A 63 -13.24 -18.41 12.41
C TRP A 63 -13.68 -16.98 12.74
N VAL A 64 -12.86 -16.30 13.54
CA VAL A 64 -13.01 -14.89 13.89
C VAL A 64 -11.65 -14.22 13.71
N GLU A 65 -11.62 -13.10 13.01
CA GLU A 65 -10.43 -12.25 12.85
C GLU A 65 -10.63 -10.95 13.63
N GLY A 66 -9.81 -10.77 14.68
CA GLY A 66 -10.02 -9.76 15.71
C GLY A 66 -9.60 -8.35 15.31
N SER A 67 -8.81 -8.18 14.25
CA SER A 67 -8.36 -6.86 13.80
C SER A 67 -9.48 -6.00 13.23
N GLY A 68 -10.51 -6.61 12.63
CA GLY A 68 -11.59 -5.90 11.92
C GLY A 68 -11.13 -5.10 10.69
N ALA A 69 -9.83 -5.15 10.35
CA ALA A 69 -9.26 -4.48 9.20
C ALA A 69 -9.50 -5.32 7.93
N ALA A 70 -9.62 -4.65 6.79
CA ALA A 70 -9.62 -5.29 5.49
C ALA A 70 -8.47 -4.75 4.64
N LEU A 71 -7.93 -5.60 3.77
CA LEU A 71 -6.97 -5.19 2.75
C LEU A 71 -7.71 -5.04 1.42
N LEU A 72 -7.49 -3.93 0.74
CA LEU A 72 -7.96 -3.70 -0.62
C LEU A 72 -6.75 -3.75 -1.54
N LEU A 73 -6.81 -4.58 -2.58
CA LEU A 73 -5.87 -4.53 -3.69
C LEU A 73 -6.44 -3.61 -4.77
N THR A 74 -5.84 -2.43 -4.96
CA THR A 74 -6.31 -1.42 -5.93
C THR A 74 -5.32 -1.27 -7.08
N PRO A 75 -5.77 -1.26 -8.35
CA PRO A 75 -4.88 -0.98 -9.47
C PRO A 75 -4.22 0.39 -9.35
N VAL A 76 -2.90 0.42 -9.50
CA VAL A 76 -2.09 1.65 -9.52
C VAL A 76 -1.42 1.80 -10.88
N ASP A 77 -1.30 3.03 -11.39
CA ASP A 77 -0.55 3.26 -12.63
C ASP A 77 0.95 3.04 -12.37
N PRO A 78 1.59 2.02 -12.98
CA PRO A 78 2.98 1.69 -12.69
C PRO A 78 3.93 2.85 -13.00
N LEU A 79 3.53 3.81 -13.85
CA LEU A 79 4.33 4.99 -14.17
C LEU A 79 4.72 5.80 -12.93
N PHE A 80 3.93 5.80 -11.84
CA PHE A 80 4.34 6.46 -10.58
C PHE A 80 5.53 5.75 -9.92
N LEU A 81 5.56 4.41 -9.96
CA LEU A 81 6.68 3.61 -9.44
C LEU A 81 7.92 3.79 -10.31
N PHE A 82 7.75 3.76 -11.64
CA PHE A 82 8.84 4.06 -12.58
C PHE A 82 9.37 5.47 -12.36
N LEU A 83 8.49 6.48 -12.22
CA LEU A 83 8.89 7.86 -11.99
C LEU A 83 9.77 7.98 -10.74
N ARG A 84 9.39 7.32 -9.64
CA ARG A 84 10.20 7.30 -8.42
C ARG A 84 11.58 6.69 -8.66
N LEU A 85 11.64 5.47 -9.20
CA LEU A 85 12.90 4.76 -9.43
C LEU A 85 13.82 5.50 -10.40
N LEU A 86 13.27 6.04 -11.48
CA LEU A 86 14.01 6.80 -12.48
C LEU A 86 14.50 8.13 -11.93
N THR A 87 13.69 8.81 -11.11
CA THR A 87 14.09 10.06 -10.44
C THR A 87 15.29 9.81 -9.54
N ASP A 88 15.20 8.80 -8.68
CA ASP A 88 16.29 8.45 -7.74
C ASP A 88 17.57 8.06 -8.49
N ALA A 89 17.46 7.29 -9.57
CA ALA A 89 18.61 6.88 -10.39
C ALA A 89 19.25 8.07 -11.14
N CYS A 90 18.43 8.96 -11.71
CA CYS A 90 18.88 10.09 -12.53
C CYS A 90 19.44 11.25 -11.70
N GLN A 91 18.98 11.46 -10.46
CA GLN A 91 19.45 12.56 -9.62
C GLN A 91 20.83 12.29 -8.99
N GLY A 92 21.22 11.02 -8.80
CA GLY A 92 22.52 10.68 -8.19
C GLY A 92 22.67 11.20 -6.75
N SER A 93 23.84 10.98 -6.15
CA SER A 93 24.17 11.40 -4.78
C SER A 93 24.83 12.79 -4.71
N GLY A 94 24.78 13.58 -5.78
CA GLY A 94 25.48 14.85 -5.92
C GLY A 94 24.66 15.88 -6.68
N ASP A 95 24.85 17.15 -6.34
CA ASP A 95 23.94 18.23 -6.71
C ASP A 95 23.94 18.54 -8.22
N SER A 96 22.72 18.56 -8.78
CA SER A 96 22.23 19.42 -9.89
C SER A 96 22.14 18.93 -11.34
N GLU A 97 22.69 17.78 -11.78
CA GLU A 97 22.50 17.33 -13.18
C GLU A 97 21.81 15.98 -13.32
N TRP A 98 20.66 15.98 -14.01
CA TRP A 98 19.92 14.75 -14.33
C TRP A 98 20.69 13.97 -15.39
N ARG A 99 21.19 12.80 -15.02
CA ARG A 99 22.02 11.97 -15.90
C ARG A 99 21.22 10.91 -16.66
N PHE A 100 21.77 10.45 -17.77
CA PHE A 100 21.32 9.22 -18.40
C PHE A 100 21.73 8.03 -17.55
N VAL A 101 20.79 7.11 -17.33
CA VAL A 101 21.00 5.87 -16.58
C VAL A 101 20.65 4.67 -17.44
N ASP A 102 21.39 3.57 -17.29
CA ASP A 102 21.00 2.29 -17.86
C ASP A 102 19.76 1.77 -17.11
N ILE A 103 18.68 1.53 -17.85
CA ILE A 103 17.43 1.03 -17.27
C ILE A 103 17.61 -0.37 -16.69
N GLY A 104 18.46 -1.21 -17.31
CA GLY A 104 18.74 -2.56 -16.83
C GLY A 104 19.53 -2.59 -15.52
N SER A 105 20.23 -1.49 -15.19
CA SER A 105 21.04 -1.40 -13.97
C SER A 105 20.28 -0.84 -12.77
N ILE A 106 19.06 -0.31 -12.96
CA ILE A 106 18.26 0.25 -11.87
C ILE A 106 17.92 -0.86 -10.85
N GLY A 107 18.28 -0.63 -9.58
CA GLY A 107 18.03 -1.56 -8.48
C GLY A 107 18.98 -2.76 -8.41
N LEU A 108 20.08 -2.78 -9.19
CA LEU A 108 21.16 -3.77 -9.01
C LEU A 108 22.03 -3.46 -7.79
N GLU A 109 22.14 -2.19 -7.41
CA GLU A 109 22.82 -1.75 -6.20
C GLU A 109 21.90 -2.06 -5.01
N ALA A 110 22.30 -3.02 -4.16
CA ALA A 110 21.58 -3.35 -2.93
C ALA A 110 21.76 -2.23 -1.89
N GLY A 111 21.10 -1.09 -2.11
CA GLY A 111 21.02 0.00 -1.15
C GLY A 111 20.03 -0.32 -0.03
N GLU A 112 20.25 0.28 1.15
CA GLU A 112 19.26 0.24 2.24
C GLU A 112 17.93 0.82 1.73
N GLY A 113 16.89 -0.02 1.64
CA GLY A 113 15.55 0.40 1.23
C GLY A 113 15.13 0.05 -0.20
N GLN A 114 15.87 -0.81 -0.91
CA GLN A 114 15.41 -1.40 -2.18
C GLN A 114 15.43 -2.93 -2.14
N ASP A 115 14.47 -3.56 -2.80
CA ASP A 115 14.44 -4.99 -3.06
C ASP A 115 14.74 -5.23 -4.56
N PRO A 116 15.97 -5.65 -4.91
CA PRO A 116 16.41 -5.82 -6.30
C PRO A 116 15.51 -6.75 -7.12
N GLU A 117 14.98 -7.81 -6.52
CA GLU A 117 14.11 -8.76 -7.22
C GLU A 117 12.78 -8.12 -7.60
N SER A 118 12.20 -7.35 -6.68
CA SER A 118 10.96 -6.61 -6.91
C SER A 118 11.14 -5.51 -7.95
N VAL A 119 12.27 -4.79 -7.92
CA VAL A 119 12.60 -3.80 -8.96
C VAL A 119 12.76 -4.47 -10.32
N ARG A 120 13.50 -5.59 -10.40
CA ARG A 120 13.67 -6.36 -11.63
C ARG A 120 12.33 -6.87 -12.17
N ALA A 121 11.44 -7.34 -11.31
CA ALA A 121 10.12 -7.80 -11.71
C ALA A 121 9.27 -6.65 -12.29
N LEU A 122 9.28 -5.46 -11.68
CA LEU A 122 8.61 -4.27 -12.23
C LEU A 122 9.19 -3.85 -13.59
N LEU A 123 10.52 -3.78 -13.70
CA LEU A 123 11.21 -3.45 -14.96
C LEU A 123 11.00 -4.52 -16.04
N GLY A 124 10.70 -5.75 -15.62
CA GLY A 124 10.38 -6.89 -16.47
C GLY A 124 9.00 -6.83 -17.11
N LEU A 125 8.12 -5.89 -16.72
CA LEU A 125 6.81 -5.68 -17.34
C LEU A 125 6.97 -4.87 -18.66
N PRO A 126 6.90 -5.48 -19.85
CA PRO A 126 7.34 -4.84 -21.09
C PRO A 126 6.43 -3.68 -21.54
N ASN A 127 5.11 -3.78 -21.37
CA ASN A 127 4.20 -2.69 -21.70
C ASN A 127 4.33 -1.53 -20.70
N ALA A 128 4.43 -1.82 -19.41
CA ALA A 128 4.62 -0.81 -18.38
C ALA A 128 5.94 -0.05 -18.58
N ARG A 129 7.05 -0.77 -18.80
CA ARG A 129 8.36 -0.20 -19.09
C ARG A 129 8.34 0.67 -20.34
N ARG A 130 7.82 0.16 -21.47
CA ARG A 130 7.71 0.94 -22.72
C ARG A 130 6.92 2.24 -22.52
N ARG A 131 5.77 2.16 -21.84
CA ARG A 131 4.94 3.34 -21.53
C ARG A 131 5.70 4.33 -20.66
N ALA A 132 6.40 3.86 -19.63
CA ALA A 132 7.20 4.71 -18.75
C ALA A 132 8.30 5.45 -19.53
N LEU A 133 9.09 4.74 -20.33
CA LEU A 133 10.17 5.34 -21.13
C LEU A 133 9.64 6.37 -22.14
N ALA A 134 8.55 6.05 -22.84
CA ALA A 134 7.95 6.97 -23.82
C ALA A 134 7.33 8.22 -23.17
N THR A 135 6.79 8.09 -21.96
CA THR A 135 6.02 9.15 -21.29
C THR A 135 6.87 10.02 -20.38
N LEU A 136 7.87 9.45 -19.72
CA LEU A 136 8.63 10.10 -18.64
C LEU A 136 10.05 10.46 -19.06
N CYS A 137 10.60 9.84 -20.12
CA CYS A 137 12.03 9.92 -20.40
C CYS A 137 12.37 10.43 -21.80
N GLU A 138 13.60 10.94 -21.90
CA GLU A 138 14.41 10.95 -23.11
C GLU A 138 15.24 9.67 -23.13
N THR A 139 15.12 8.87 -24.19
CA THR A 139 15.84 7.59 -24.35
C THR A 139 16.90 7.70 -25.43
N ARG A 140 18.05 7.07 -25.21
CA ARG A 140 19.10 6.90 -26.22
C ARG A 140 19.55 5.44 -26.23
N GLU A 141 19.81 4.94 -27.42
CA GLU A 141 20.45 3.63 -27.60
C GLU A 141 21.95 3.87 -27.73
N VAL A 142 22.73 3.27 -26.83
CA VAL A 142 24.18 3.34 -26.83
C VAL A 142 24.70 1.91 -26.84
N ALA A 143 25.28 1.50 -27.96
CA ALA A 143 25.58 0.09 -28.25
C ALA A 143 24.32 -0.79 -28.12
N ASP A 144 24.34 -1.79 -27.24
CA ASP A 144 23.23 -2.72 -26.99
C ASP A 144 22.39 -2.38 -25.75
N THR A 145 22.60 -1.19 -25.18
CA THR A 145 21.95 -0.75 -23.94
C THR A 145 21.06 0.46 -24.17
N VAL A 146 19.86 0.43 -23.60
CA VAL A 146 18.95 1.56 -23.58
C VAL A 146 19.22 2.39 -22.33
N VAL A 147 19.79 3.58 -22.54
CA VAL A 147 19.93 4.56 -21.47
C VAL A 147 18.78 5.56 -21.52
N ALA A 148 18.30 5.98 -20.35
CA ALA A 148 17.22 6.96 -20.26
C ALA A 148 17.53 8.03 -19.22
N ARG A 149 17.01 9.22 -19.47
CA ARG A 149 17.01 10.35 -18.53
C ARG A 149 15.58 10.82 -18.38
N VAL A 150 15.15 11.14 -17.16
CA VAL A 150 13.82 11.74 -16.94
C VAL A 150 13.74 13.09 -17.65
N ASP A 151 12.73 13.25 -18.50
CA ASP A 151 12.38 14.49 -19.18
C ASP A 151 11.33 15.21 -18.31
N ARG A 152 11.72 16.35 -17.74
CA ARG A 152 10.85 17.13 -16.86
C ARG A 152 9.60 17.63 -17.58
N GLN A 153 9.72 18.09 -18.82
CA GLN A 153 8.58 18.64 -19.57
C GLN A 153 7.56 17.56 -19.88
N ARG A 154 8.01 16.40 -20.37
CA ARG A 154 7.12 15.26 -20.64
C ARG A 154 6.44 14.74 -19.37
N THR A 155 7.22 14.62 -18.29
CA THR A 155 6.72 14.17 -16.99
C THR A 155 5.65 15.12 -16.46
N VAL A 156 5.91 16.43 -16.43
CA VAL A 156 4.93 17.43 -16.00
C VAL A 156 3.69 17.42 -16.89
N ALA A 157 3.85 17.37 -18.21
CA ALA A 157 2.71 17.29 -19.13
C ALA A 157 1.85 16.02 -18.91
N TRP A 158 2.48 14.90 -18.55
CA TRP A 158 1.75 13.70 -18.14
C TRP A 158 1.03 13.88 -16.79
N LEU A 159 1.69 14.47 -15.80
CA LEU A 159 1.10 14.73 -14.49
C LEU A 159 -0.07 15.71 -14.55
N CYS A 160 0.05 16.82 -15.29
CA CYS A 160 -1.05 17.75 -15.51
C CYS A 160 -2.25 17.07 -16.16
N ARG A 161 -2.03 16.14 -17.11
CA ARG A 161 -3.11 15.31 -17.70
C ARG A 161 -3.71 14.31 -16.71
N LYS A 162 -2.98 13.88 -15.68
CA LYS A 162 -3.54 13.08 -14.57
C LYS A 162 -4.41 13.94 -13.67
N CYS A 163 -3.99 15.18 -13.40
CA CYS A 163 -4.72 16.14 -12.59
C CYS A 163 -6.01 16.64 -13.26
N SER A 164 -6.18 16.56 -14.58
CA SER A 164 -7.42 17.05 -15.22
C SER A 164 -8.66 16.21 -14.87
N GLY A 165 -8.48 14.96 -14.45
CA GLY A 165 -9.58 14.03 -14.14
C GLY A 165 -10.35 13.54 -15.37
N ASP A 166 -9.92 13.87 -16.59
CA ASP A 166 -10.67 13.56 -17.82
C ASP A 166 -10.79 12.05 -18.09
N ARG A 167 -9.90 11.25 -17.50
CA ARG A 167 -9.88 9.79 -17.62
C ARG A 167 -10.70 9.07 -16.55
N LEU A 168 -11.33 9.80 -15.64
CA LEU A 168 -12.23 9.18 -14.66
C LEU A 168 -13.50 8.66 -15.35
N PRO A 169 -14.05 7.52 -14.90
CA PRO A 169 -15.35 7.06 -15.36
C PRO A 169 -16.41 8.15 -15.17
N GLU A 170 -17.34 8.25 -16.13
CA GLU A 170 -18.38 9.28 -16.14
C GLU A 170 -19.15 9.39 -14.80
N PRO A 171 -19.53 8.28 -14.13
CA PRO A 171 -20.27 8.38 -12.86
C PRO A 171 -19.48 9.05 -11.75
N LEU A 172 -18.15 8.87 -11.73
CA LEU A 172 -17.28 9.51 -10.74
C LEU A 172 -16.99 10.96 -11.16
N ARG A 173 -16.78 11.20 -12.45
CA ARG A 173 -16.52 12.54 -12.98
C ARG A 173 -17.71 13.48 -12.78
N ALA A 174 -18.95 12.97 -12.89
CA ALA A 174 -20.18 13.73 -12.66
C ALA A 174 -20.39 14.13 -11.19
N GLN A 175 -19.69 13.50 -10.24
CA GLN A 175 -19.73 13.85 -8.81
C GLN A 175 -18.72 14.94 -8.44
N LEU A 176 -17.78 15.25 -9.33
CA LEU A 176 -16.76 16.26 -9.09
C LEU A 176 -17.23 17.61 -9.63
N GLU A 177 -16.71 18.68 -9.04
CA GLU A 177 -16.89 20.02 -9.59
C GLU A 177 -16.26 20.12 -11.00
N GLU A 178 -16.48 21.23 -11.72
CA GLU A 178 -15.90 21.40 -13.06
C GLU A 178 -14.68 22.33 -13.05
N GLY A 179 -13.85 22.22 -14.08
CA GLY A 179 -12.72 23.12 -14.31
C GLY A 179 -11.64 23.06 -13.24
N LEU A 180 -11.32 24.21 -12.65
CA LEU A 180 -10.18 24.37 -11.75
C LEU A 180 -10.36 23.64 -10.41
N ALA A 181 -11.59 23.56 -9.91
CA ALA A 181 -11.88 22.90 -8.64
C ALA A 181 -11.60 21.39 -8.72
N ARG A 182 -12.09 20.72 -9.78
CA ARG A 182 -11.71 19.33 -10.09
C ARG A 182 -10.22 19.15 -10.21
N THR A 183 -9.58 20.06 -10.94
CA THR A 183 -8.13 19.97 -11.17
C THR A 183 -7.38 20.07 -9.85
N ASN A 184 -7.85 20.89 -8.91
CA ASN A 184 -7.28 21.03 -7.58
C ASN A 184 -7.44 19.75 -6.75
N GLU A 185 -8.65 19.19 -6.67
CA GLU A 185 -8.90 17.93 -5.95
C GLU A 185 -8.08 16.77 -6.50
N MET A 186 -8.06 16.63 -7.82
CA MET A 186 -7.28 15.61 -8.50
C MET A 186 -5.78 15.80 -8.29
N ALA A 187 -5.28 17.03 -8.26
CA ALA A 187 -3.89 17.30 -7.98
C ALA A 187 -3.50 16.91 -6.55
N LEU A 188 -4.40 17.08 -5.56
CA LEU A 188 -4.19 16.58 -4.20
C LEU A 188 -4.11 15.05 -4.15
N LEU A 189 -4.99 14.35 -4.89
CA LEU A 189 -4.95 12.89 -4.99
C LEU A 189 -3.68 12.38 -5.67
N VAL A 190 -3.25 13.04 -6.75
CA VAL A 190 -2.03 12.69 -7.48
C VAL A 190 -0.79 12.98 -6.61
N ALA A 191 -0.80 14.05 -5.83
CA ALA A 191 0.32 14.42 -4.95
C ALA A 191 0.64 13.35 -3.88
N GLU A 192 -0.32 12.49 -3.52
CA GLU A 192 -0.06 11.32 -2.65
C GLU A 192 0.91 10.31 -3.28
N TYR A 193 1.07 10.33 -4.61
CA TYR A 193 1.97 9.46 -5.37
C TYR A 193 3.20 10.18 -5.93
N LEU A 194 3.48 11.40 -5.46
CA LEU A 194 4.59 12.22 -5.96
C LEU A 194 5.57 12.60 -4.86
N SER A 195 6.85 12.65 -5.21
CA SER A 195 7.84 13.29 -4.35
C SER A 195 7.57 14.80 -4.23
N PRO A 196 8.04 15.47 -3.17
CA PRO A 196 7.84 16.92 -3.00
C PRO A 196 8.30 17.74 -4.21
N PHE A 197 9.37 17.31 -4.88
CA PHE A 197 9.87 17.95 -6.11
C PHE A 197 8.82 17.95 -7.23
N TRP A 198 8.22 16.80 -7.54
CA TRP A 198 7.23 16.71 -8.62
C TRP A 198 5.91 17.39 -8.24
N SER A 199 5.49 17.28 -6.98
CA SER A 199 4.29 17.97 -6.48
C SER A 199 4.42 19.49 -6.61
N ALA A 200 5.57 20.07 -6.23
CA ALA A 200 5.82 21.50 -6.36
C ALA A 200 5.79 21.94 -7.83
N LEU A 201 6.45 21.18 -8.72
CA LEU A 201 6.50 21.52 -10.14
C LEU A 201 5.11 21.47 -10.81
N VAL A 202 4.27 20.50 -10.45
CA VAL A 202 2.88 20.42 -10.90
C VAL A 202 2.04 21.56 -10.34
N ALA A 203 2.20 21.88 -9.06
CA ALA A 203 1.51 22.98 -8.40
C ALA A 203 1.81 24.33 -9.09
N ASP A 204 3.08 24.60 -9.36
CA ASP A 204 3.52 25.83 -10.05
C ASP A 204 2.98 25.88 -11.49
N THR A 205 2.99 24.75 -12.21
CA THR A 205 2.49 24.68 -13.58
C THR A 205 0.99 24.90 -13.68
N LEU A 206 0.21 24.43 -12.69
CA LEU A 206 -1.24 24.56 -12.65
C LEU A 206 -1.74 25.80 -11.90
N GLY A 207 -0.85 26.54 -11.24
CA GLY A 207 -1.21 27.68 -10.39
C GLY A 207 -1.95 27.29 -9.10
N LEU A 208 -1.66 26.11 -8.55
CA LEU A 208 -2.38 25.52 -7.41
C LEU A 208 -1.55 25.55 -6.12
N ALA A 209 -1.65 26.64 -5.35
CA ALA A 209 -0.91 26.79 -4.09
C ALA A 209 -1.24 25.70 -3.05
N ALA A 210 -2.48 25.20 -3.02
CA ALA A 210 -2.92 24.19 -2.04
C ALA A 210 -2.16 22.86 -2.16
N VAL A 211 -1.67 22.51 -3.35
CA VAL A 211 -0.94 21.25 -3.60
C VAL A 211 0.50 21.35 -3.09
N ARG A 212 1.08 22.56 -3.14
CA ARG A 212 2.44 22.82 -2.66
C ARG A 212 2.58 22.65 -1.16
N ASP A 213 1.57 23.10 -0.41
CA ASP A 213 1.57 23.10 1.05
C ASP A 213 0.78 21.92 1.66
N ALA A 214 0.29 20.99 0.82
CA ALA A 214 -0.49 19.85 1.27
C ALA A 214 0.32 19.00 2.26
N PRO A 215 -0.17 18.83 3.51
CA PRO A 215 0.56 18.06 4.51
C PRO A 215 0.78 16.64 3.97
N SER A 216 1.99 16.11 4.19
CA SER A 216 2.20 14.69 3.96
C SER A 216 1.30 13.93 4.90
N ARG A 217 0.33 13.19 4.37
CA ARG A 217 -0.25 12.09 5.15
C ARG A 217 0.92 11.18 5.52
N PRO A 218 1.04 10.74 6.78
CA PRO A 218 2.04 9.73 7.10
C PRO A 218 1.77 8.56 6.18
N ALA A 219 2.82 8.04 5.53
CA ALA A 219 2.71 6.81 4.77
C ALA A 219 1.96 5.80 5.65
N GLN A 220 0.88 5.21 5.12
CA GLN A 220 0.21 4.14 5.85
C GLN A 220 1.29 3.14 6.26
N ALA A 221 1.30 2.77 7.54
CA ALA A 221 2.33 1.88 8.06
C ALA A 221 2.49 0.71 7.09
N PRO A 222 3.74 0.38 6.68
CA PRO A 222 3.96 -0.64 5.67
C PRO A 222 3.16 -1.89 6.04
N VAL A 223 2.21 -2.23 5.19
CA VAL A 223 1.41 -3.44 5.37
C VAL A 223 2.35 -4.60 5.07
N TYR A 224 2.98 -5.10 6.14
CA TYR A 224 3.76 -6.32 6.10
C TYR A 224 2.77 -7.49 6.00
N ASP A 225 2.57 -7.94 4.76
CA ASP A 225 1.94 -9.22 4.46
C ASP A 225 3.02 -10.31 4.42
N ALA A 226 2.78 -11.43 5.09
CA ALA A 226 3.45 -12.70 4.80
C ALA A 226 2.40 -13.83 4.89
N PRO A 227 2.53 -14.95 4.13
CA PRO A 227 3.52 -15.27 3.12
C PRO A 227 2.97 -15.23 1.66
N ASP A 228 3.80 -14.65 0.79
CA ASP A 228 4.18 -14.91 -0.62
C ASP A 228 3.20 -15.41 -1.69
N THR A 229 1.95 -15.74 -1.41
CA THR A 229 1.02 -16.15 -2.47
C THR A 229 -0.43 -16.00 -2.04
N TYR A 230 -1.14 -15.04 -2.64
CA TYR A 230 -2.60 -15.06 -2.64
C TYR A 230 -3.06 -16.09 -3.67
N LEU A 231 -3.03 -17.37 -3.31
CA LEU A 231 -3.62 -18.45 -4.12
C LEU A 231 -5.10 -18.61 -3.74
N PRO A 232 -6.04 -18.35 -4.64
CA PRO A 232 -7.40 -18.84 -4.46
C PRO A 232 -7.39 -20.35 -4.66
N GLY A 233 -7.85 -21.10 -3.66
CA GLY A 233 -7.91 -22.57 -3.72
C GLY A 233 -6.94 -23.30 -2.77
N GLY A 234 -6.17 -22.57 -1.96
CA GLY A 234 -5.52 -23.15 -0.77
C GLY A 234 -6.55 -23.49 0.31
N GLY A 235 -7.37 -24.51 0.07
CA GLY A 235 -8.28 -25.06 1.06
C GLY A 235 -7.51 -25.65 2.23
N ILE A 236 -7.11 -24.81 3.18
CA ILE A 236 -6.77 -25.29 4.51
C ILE A 236 -8.11 -25.64 5.15
N ALA A 237 -8.43 -26.93 5.12
CA ALA A 237 -9.58 -27.49 5.83
C ALA A 237 -9.63 -26.87 7.23
N ALA A 238 -10.82 -26.37 7.61
CA ALA A 238 -11.04 -25.90 8.96
C ALA A 238 -10.54 -26.97 9.94
N PRO A 239 -9.75 -26.62 10.96
CA PRO A 239 -9.41 -27.59 11.99
C PRO A 239 -10.73 -28.11 12.56
N LYS A 240 -10.93 -29.43 12.50
CA LYS A 240 -12.02 -30.08 13.23
C LYS A 240 -11.89 -29.64 14.67
N VAL A 241 -12.88 -28.91 15.16
CA VAL A 241 -12.98 -28.57 16.57
C VAL A 241 -13.26 -29.88 17.29
N GLU A 242 -12.23 -30.55 17.79
CA GLU A 242 -12.42 -31.57 18.79
C GLU A 242 -13.01 -30.89 20.03
N ALA A 243 -14.18 -31.38 20.44
CA ALA A 243 -14.90 -30.87 21.58
C ALA A 243 -13.97 -30.81 22.80
N LYS A 244 -13.88 -29.63 23.45
CA LYS A 244 -13.13 -29.42 24.68
C LYS A 244 -13.44 -30.55 25.68
N PRO A 245 -12.43 -31.15 26.34
CA PRO A 245 -12.69 -32.08 27.44
C PRO A 245 -13.43 -31.32 28.54
N LYS A 246 -14.52 -31.94 29.04
CA LYS A 246 -15.34 -31.41 30.14
C LYS A 246 -14.44 -30.96 31.30
N ALA A 247 -14.71 -29.76 31.82
CA ALA A 247 -14.02 -29.21 32.98
C ALA A 247 -14.04 -30.21 34.15
N LYS A 248 -12.87 -30.53 34.70
CA LYS A 248 -12.77 -31.33 35.93
C LYS A 248 -13.39 -30.55 37.08
N ALA A 249 -14.15 -31.26 37.92
CA ALA A 249 -14.76 -30.69 39.12
C ALA A 249 -13.70 -30.06 40.04
N PRO A 250 -14.00 -28.93 40.70
CA PRO A 250 -13.06 -28.24 41.58
C PRO A 250 -12.67 -29.11 42.77
N SER A 251 -11.40 -29.02 43.15
CA SER A 251 -10.82 -29.81 44.23
C SER A 251 -11.35 -29.38 45.61
N ALA A 252 -11.25 -30.26 46.61
CA ALA A 252 -11.69 -29.98 47.98
C ALA A 252 -11.03 -28.73 48.59
N LYS A 253 -9.80 -28.39 48.17
CA LYS A 253 -9.10 -27.16 48.60
C LYS A 253 -9.74 -25.89 48.03
N GLU A 254 -10.20 -25.91 46.78
CA GLU A 254 -10.85 -24.75 46.15
C GLU A 254 -12.24 -24.48 46.76
N ARG A 255 -12.94 -25.53 47.19
CA ARG A 255 -14.22 -25.39 47.92
C ARG A 255 -14.02 -24.78 49.31
N GLN A 256 -12.97 -25.14 50.02
CA GLN A 256 -12.64 -24.56 51.33
C GLN A 256 -12.25 -23.08 51.23
N LEU A 257 -11.51 -22.68 50.18
CA LEU A 257 -11.15 -21.27 49.96
C LEU A 257 -12.39 -20.41 49.63
N ALA A 258 -13.33 -20.95 48.86
CA ALA A 258 -14.58 -20.27 48.52
C ALA A 258 -15.54 -20.11 49.72
N GLU A 259 -15.55 -21.05 50.67
CA GLU A 259 -16.30 -20.90 51.92
C GLU A 259 -15.66 -19.89 52.90
N ALA A 260 -14.33 -19.84 52.94
CA ALA A 260 -13.61 -18.84 53.75
C ALA A 260 -13.87 -17.40 53.24
N ALA A 261 -13.92 -17.21 51.91
CA ALA A 261 -14.21 -15.92 51.29
C ALA A 261 -15.64 -15.41 51.53
N LYS A 262 -16.61 -16.30 51.80
CA LYS A 262 -17.99 -15.91 52.13
C LYS A 262 -18.16 -15.36 53.55
N LYS A 263 -17.21 -15.62 54.46
CA LYS A 263 -17.26 -15.16 55.86
C LYS A 263 -16.51 -13.85 56.13
N SER A 264 -15.73 -13.35 55.17
CA SER A 264 -15.09 -12.03 55.27
C SER A 264 -16.04 -10.92 54.81
N LYS A 265 -16.27 -9.91 55.66
CA LYS A 265 -17.04 -8.73 55.28
C LYS A 265 -16.34 -8.00 54.11
N PRO A 266 -17.08 -7.54 53.09
CA PRO A 266 -16.49 -6.82 51.98
C PRO A 266 -15.86 -5.50 52.47
N ILE A 267 -14.67 -5.18 51.95
CA ILE A 267 -13.89 -3.97 52.28
C ILE A 267 -14.69 -2.66 52.07
N THR A 268 -15.76 -2.70 51.29
CA THR A 268 -16.68 -1.57 51.05
C THR A 268 -17.40 -1.10 52.31
N SER A 269 -17.47 -1.91 53.39
CA SER A 269 -18.08 -1.48 54.66
C SER A 269 -17.22 -0.54 55.51
N PHE A 270 -15.95 -0.29 55.13
CA PHE A 270 -15.05 0.60 55.88
C PHE A 270 -15.05 2.05 55.40
N PHE A 271 -15.70 2.36 54.27
CA PHE A 271 -15.69 3.70 53.65
C PHE A 271 -17.06 4.39 53.65
N ALA A 272 -17.90 4.11 54.64
CA ALA A 272 -19.13 4.90 54.84
C ALA A 272 -18.78 6.30 55.36
N LYS A 273 -19.05 7.32 54.52
CA LYS A 273 -18.79 8.74 54.75
C LYS A 273 -19.67 9.25 55.90
N ARG A 274 -19.08 9.71 57.01
CA ARG A 274 -19.79 10.42 58.09
C ARG A 274 -20.27 11.78 57.57
N THR A 275 -21.58 12.02 57.60
CA THR A 275 -22.20 13.35 57.63
C THR A 275 -22.03 13.98 59.00
#